data_AF-X0X2R4-F1
#
_entry.id   AF-X0X2R4-F1
#
_cell.length_a   1.000
_cell.length_b   1.000
_cell.length_c   1.000
_cell.angle_alpha   90.00
_cell.angle_beta   90.00
_cell.angle_gamma   90.00
#
_symmetry.space_group_name_H-M   'P 1'
#
loop_
_entity.id
_entity.type
_entity.pdbx_description
1 polymer ?
#
loop_
_entity_poly.entity_id
_entity_poly.type
_entity_poly.pdbx_seq_one_letter_code
_entity_poly.pdbx_strand_id
1 'polypeptide(L)' 'MKIVAVKDVESGGYTAFHAQFPSVVVEAETLEEVKENLSNTFHDIMMGAEIEEHDLKR' A
#
# COMPACT_ATOMS: atom_id res chain seq x y z
N MET A 1 -4.85 8.11 -13.21
CA MET A 1 -4.23 7.01 -12.42
C MET A 1 -5.34 6.16 -11.83
N LYS A 2 -5.30 4.83 -12.02
CA LYS A 2 -6.36 3.90 -11.57
C LYS A 2 -5.87 3.10 -10.38
N ILE A 3 -6.61 3.17 -9.28
CA ILE A 3 -6.38 2.37 -8.06
C ILE A 3 -7.25 1.12 -8.14
N VAL A 4 -6.67 -0.02 -7.77
CA VAL A 4 -7.38 -1.28 -7.54
C VAL A 4 -7.31 -1.55 -6.05
N ALA A 5 -8.47 -1.60 -5.40
CA ALA A 5 -8.60 -1.97 -3.99
C ALA A 5 -9.42 -3.25 -3.90
N VAL A 6 -8.89 -4.23 -3.17
CA VAL A 6 -9.52 -5.52 -2.90
C VAL A 6 -9.86 -5.55 -1.43
N LYS A 7 -11.13 -5.80 -1.11
CA LYS A 7 -11.57 -5.94 0.26
C LYS A 7 -11.24 -7.35 0.76
N ASP A 8 -10.54 -7.46 1.89
CA ASP A 8 -10.44 -8.70 2.63
C ASP A 8 -11.72 -8.91 3.43
N VAL A 9 -12.36 -10.06 3.20
CA VAL A 9 -13.67 -10.40 3.77
C VAL A 9 -13.54 -10.83 5.24
N GLU A 10 -12.37 -11.34 5.65
CA GLU A 10 -12.13 -11.86 7.00
C GLU A 10 -11.72 -10.73 7.96
N SER A 11 -10.75 -9.89 7.57
CA SER A 11 -10.30 -8.74 8.37
C SER A 11 -11.19 -7.51 8.22
N GLY A 12 -11.96 -7.41 7.12
CA GLY A 12 -12.79 -6.26 6.79
C GLY A 12 -12.03 -5.08 6.16
N GLY A 13 -10.69 -5.14 6.12
CA GLY A 13 -9.81 -4.14 5.52
C GLY A 13 -9.67 -4.28 4.01
N TYR A 14 -8.73 -3.53 3.46
CA TYR A 14 -8.44 -3.43 2.04
C TYR A 14 -6.95 -3.60 1.79
N THR A 15 -6.61 -4.38 0.77
CA THR A 15 -5.31 -4.36 0.12
C THR A 15 -5.46 -3.61 -1.20
N ALA A 16 -4.61 -2.62 -1.46
CA ALA A 16 -4.74 -1.77 -2.63
C ALA A 16 -3.40 -1.51 -3.31
N PHE A 17 -3.45 -1.30 -4.63
CA PHE A 17 -2.28 -0.96 -5.43
C PHE A 17 -2.66 -0.07 -6.61
N HIS A 18 -1.66 0.59 -7.19
CA HIS A 18 -1.83 1.34 -8.42
C HIS A 18 -1.64 0.46 -9.65
N ALA A 19 -2.55 0.50 -10.63
CA ALA A 19 -2.51 -0.42 -11.78
C ALA A 19 -1.22 -0.30 -12.63
N GLN A 20 -0.58 0.87 -12.65
CA GLN A 20 0.70 1.08 -13.35
C GLN A 20 1.93 0.69 -12.50
N PHE A 21 1.75 0.53 -11.19
CA PHE A 21 2.82 0.21 -10.24
C PHE A 21 2.32 -0.91 -9.30
N PRO A 22 2.10 -2.13 -9.80
CA PRO A 22 1.50 -3.22 -9.03
C PRO A 22 2.38 -3.71 -7.87
N SER A 23 3.66 -3.34 -7.84
CA SER A 23 4.58 -3.59 -6.74
C SER A 23 4.40 -2.63 -5.55
N VAL A 24 3.67 -1.51 -5.73
CA VAL A 24 3.34 -0.58 -4.65
C VAL A 24 1.99 -1.00 -4.08
N VAL A 25 2.06 -1.77 -3.01
CA VAL A 25 0.90 -2.34 -2.31
C VAL A 25 0.79 -1.70 -0.94
N VAL A 26 -0.43 -1.33 -0.55
CA VAL A 26 -0.73 -0.84 0.79
C VAL A 26 -1.91 -1.61 1.37
N GLU A 27 -1.95 -1.68 2.69
CA GLU A 27 -3.09 -2.19 3.45
C GLU A 27 -3.74 -1.02 4.21
N ALA A 28 -5.05 -1.08 4.41
CA ALA A 28 -5.83 -0.03 5.07
C ALA A 28 -7.19 -0.57 5.53
N GLU A 29 -7.80 0.02 6.56
CA GLU A 29 -9.13 -0.37 7.04
C GLU A 29 -10.25 0.29 6.22
N THR A 30 -9.97 1.46 5.65
CA THR A 30 -10.94 2.24 4.86
C THR A 30 -10.42 2.62 3.48
N LEU A 31 -11.34 2.94 2.56
CA LEU A 31 -10.97 3.44 1.22
C LEU A 31 -10.31 4.82 1.24
N GLU A 32 -10.48 5.58 2.32
CA GLU A 32 -9.84 6.89 2.49
C GLU A 32 -8.38 6.71 2.86
N GLU A 33 -8.10 5.83 3.84
CA GLU A 33 -6.75 5.39 4.19
C GLU A 33 -6.01 4.76 3.02
N VAL A 34 -6.68 4.00 2.15
CA VAL A 34 -6.06 3.49 0.91
C VAL A 34 -5.43 4.62 0.08
N LYS A 35 -6.12 5.76 -0.05
CA LYS A 35 -5.63 6.90 -0.84
C LYS A 35 -4.47 7.58 -0.15
N GLU A 36 -4.57 7.80 1.16
CA GLU A 36 -3.51 8.43 1.95
C GLU A 36 -2.25 7.57 1.95
N ASN A 37 -2.39 6.27 2.23
CA ASN A 37 -1.27 5.33 2.25
C ASN A 37 -0.59 5.24 0.89
N LEU A 38 -1.35 5.11 -0.21
CA LEU A 38 -0.74 5.12 -1.55
C LEU A 38 -0.02 6.44 -1.83
N SER A 39 -0.61 7.58 -1.49
CA SER A 39 0.01 8.89 -1.70
C SER A 39 1.32 9.03 -0.94
N ASN A 40 1.34 8.61 0.33
CA ASN A 40 2.53 8.64 1.17
C ASN A 40 3.60 7.69 0.63
N THR A 41 3.25 6.46 0.28
CA THR A 41 4.22 5.51 -0.31
C THR A 41 4.82 6.03 -1.60
N PHE A 42 4.02 6.68 -2.47
CA PHE A 42 4.58 7.31 -3.67
C PHE A 42 5.50 8.48 -3.33
N HIS A 43 5.13 9.31 -2.34
CA HIS A 43 5.99 10.40 -1.89
C HIS A 43 7.34 9.87 -1.38
N ASP A 44 7.32 8.84 -0.54
CA ASP A 44 8.51 8.21 0.03
C ASP A 44 9.42 7.64 -1.05
N ILE A 45 8.86 6.92 -2.03
CA ILE A 45 9.62 6.41 -3.18
C ILE A 45 10.27 7.54 -3.98
N MET A 46 9.52 8.61 -4.25
CA MET A 46 10.03 9.75 -5.02
C MET A 46 11.11 10.55 -4.27
N MET A 47 11.05 10.56 -2.94
CA MET A 47 12.04 11.22 -2.08
C MET A 47 13.25 10.34 -1.75
N GLY A 48 13.26 9.09 -2.24
CA GLY A 48 14.37 8.15 -2.04
C GLY A 48 14.41 7.57 -0.63
N ALA A 49 13.24 7.22 -0.07
CA ALA A 49 13.13 6.60 1.24
C ALA A 49 14.08 5.42 1.41
N GLU A 50 14.71 5.35 2.59
CA GLU A 50 15.59 4.25 2.96
C GLU A 50 14.76 3.00 3.22
N ILE A 51 15.18 1.86 2.65
CA ILE A 51 14.52 0.57 2.83
C ILE A 51 15.29 -0.20 3.89
N GLU A 52 14.62 -0.54 4.99
CA GLU A 52 15.17 -1.42 6.02
C GLU A 52 14.61 -2.84 5.83
N GLU A 53 15.51 -3.81 5.65
CA GLU A 53 15.16 -5.23 5.55
C GLU A 53 15.14 -5.85 6.95
N HIS A 54 14.02 -6.43 7.33
CA HIS A 54 13.89 -7.20 8.57
C HIS A 54 13.61 -8.66 8.26
N ASP A 55 14.50 -9.53 8.72
CA ASP A 55 14.22 -10.96 8.77
C ASP A 55 13.15 -11.24 9.84
N LEU A 56 12.00 -11.74 9.41
CA LEU A 56 11.05 -12.41 10.30
C LEU A 56 11.72 -13.71 10.78
N LYS A 57 12.51 -13.62 11.85
CA LYS A 57 13.10 -14.80 12.50
C LYS A 57 11.97 -15.77 12.87
N ARG A 58 12.08 -16.98 12.33
CA ARG A 58 11.24 -18.14 12.68
C ARG A 58 11.39 -18.52 14.14
#